data_AF-A0A3D5WD83-F1
#
_entry.id   AF-A0A3D5WD83-F1
#
_cell.length_a   1.000
_cell.length_b   1.000
_cell.length_c   1.000
_cell.angle_alpha   90.00
_cell.angle_beta   90.00
_cell.angle_gamma   90.00
#
_symmetry.space_group_name_H-M   'P 1'
#
loop_
_entity.id
_entity.type
_entity.pdbx_description
1 polymer ?
#
loop_
_entity_poly.entity_id
_entity_poly.type
_entity_poly.pdbx_seq_one_letter_code
_entity_poly.pdbx_strand_id
1 'polypeptide(L)' 'MESADLLAKKAMELGPIERIRLVEAILYSLDKPDPDIEKSWIAEAEARYEAYKRGELAAIDWDEIRKRYER' A
#
# COMPACT_ATOMS: atom_id res chain seq x y z
N MET A 1 -21.50 18.48 16.36
CA MET A 1 -20.72 17.63 15.45
C MET A 1 -19.71 18.54 14.77
N GLU A 2 -18.41 18.35 15.00
CA GLU A 2 -17.40 19.12 14.25
C GLU A 2 -17.54 18.77 12.76
N SER A 3 -17.48 19.78 11.88
CA SER A 3 -17.52 19.53 10.44
C SER A 3 -16.19 18.92 9.98
N ALA A 4 -16.22 18.12 8.90
CA ALA A 4 -15.02 17.48 8.35
C ALA A 4 -13.90 18.50 8.03
N ASP A 5 -14.26 19.70 7.57
CA ASP A 5 -13.30 20.79 7.29
C ASP A 5 -12.56 21.27 8.54
N LEU A 6 -13.23 21.28 9.70
CA LEU A 6 -12.61 21.71 10.96
C LEU A 6 -11.63 20.64 11.49
N LEU A 7 -11.98 19.37 11.34
CA LEU A 7 -11.09 18.25 11.66
C LEU A 7 -9.88 18.19 10.71
N ALA A 8 -10.08 18.45 9.43
CA ALA A 8 -9.01 18.54 8.45
C ALA A 8 -8.03 19.66 8.80
N LYS A 9 -8.52 20.84 9.20
CA LYS A 9 -7.65 21.95 9.64
C LYS A 9 -6.79 21.56 10.85
N LYS A 10 -7.37 20.93 11.87
CA LYS A 10 -6.63 20.41 13.03
C LYS A 10 -5.60 19.34 12.63
N ALA A 11 -5.97 18.44 11.71
CA ALA A 11 -5.04 17.44 11.20
C ALA A 11 -3.84 18.07 10.47
N MET A 12 -4.02 19.21 9.80
CA MET A 12 -2.92 19.91 9.12
C MET A 12 -1.90 20.53 10.08
N GLU A 13 -2.28 20.77 11.35
CA GLU A 13 -1.38 21.27 12.40
C GLU A 13 -0.43 20.19 12.95
N LEU A 14 -0.75 18.91 12.72
CA LEU A 14 0.08 17.78 13.14
C LEU A 14 1.39 17.70 12.35
N GLY A 15 2.42 17.11 12.95
CA GLY A 15 3.67 16.81 12.25
C GLY A 15 3.44 15.80 11.10
N PRO A 16 4.32 15.76 10.07
CA PRO A 16 4.13 14.88 8.91
C PRO A 16 3.86 13.41 9.26
N ILE A 17 4.57 12.86 10.26
CA ILE A 17 4.41 11.47 10.71
C ILE A 17 3.03 11.25 11.35
N GLU A 18 2.59 12.18 12.18
CA GLU A 18 1.29 12.09 12.86
C GLU A 18 0.14 12.22 11.86
N ARG A 19 0.30 13.06 10.83
CA ARG A 19 -0.67 13.14 9.73
C ARG A 19 -0.80 11.81 8.98
N ILE A 20 0.32 11.17 8.66
CA ILE A 20 0.32 9.85 8.00
C ILE A 20 -0.41 8.82 8.88
N ARG A 21 -0.08 8.76 10.18
CA ARG A 21 -0.75 7.85 11.12
C ARG A 21 -2.26 8.07 11.18
N LEU A 22 -2.70 9.32 11.18
CA LEU A 22 -4.13 9.65 11.17
C LEU A 22 -4.80 9.19 9.87
N VAL A 23 -4.15 9.41 8.71
CA VAL A 23 -4.64 8.93 7.41
C VAL A 23 -4.77 7.41 7.41
N GLU A 24 -3.75 6.70 7.87
CA GLU A 24 -3.75 5.22 7.97
C GLU A 24 -4.91 4.73 8.85
N ALA A 25 -5.12 5.34 10.02
CA ALA A 25 -6.21 4.97 10.91
C ALA A 25 -7.60 5.21 10.29
N ILE A 26 -7.77 6.32 9.57
CA ILE A 26 -9.02 6.63 8.86
C ILE A 26 -9.24 5.61 7.74
N LEU A 27 -8.24 5.35 6.90
CA LEU A 27 -8.35 4.38 5.81
C LEU A 27 -8.69 2.99 6.34
N TYR A 28 -8.01 2.54 7.39
CA TYR A 28 -8.30 1.26 8.05
C TYR A 28 -9.73 1.20 8.62
N SER A 29 -10.29 2.32 9.06
CA SER A 29 -11.68 2.36 9.54
C SER A 29 -12.72 2.20 8.43
N LEU A 30 -12.38 2.61 7.20
CA LEU A 30 -13.26 2.59 6.04
C LEU A 30 -13.18 1.27 5.27
N ASP A 31 -11.97 0.72 5.16
CA ASP A 31 -11.68 -0.50 4.41
C ASP A 31 -10.79 -1.41 5.26
N LYS A 32 -11.45 -2.15 6.15
CA LYS A 32 -10.77 -3.12 7.01
C LYS A 32 -10.31 -4.30 6.13
N PRO A 33 -9.03 -4.65 6.14
CA PRO A 33 -8.54 -5.83 5.42
C PRO A 33 -9.30 -7.07 5.87
N ASP A 34 -9.78 -7.84 4.90
CA ASP A 34 -10.31 -9.17 5.15
C ASP A 34 -9.12 -10.12 5.45
N PRO A 35 -9.05 -10.72 6.65
CA PRO A 35 -7.92 -11.58 7.02
C PRO A 35 -7.72 -12.78 6.10
N ASP A 36 -8.77 -13.29 5.46
CA ASP A 36 -8.66 -14.44 4.56
C ASP A 36 -8.17 -14.02 3.17
N ILE A 37 -8.54 -12.83 2.72
CA ILE A 37 -7.93 -12.21 1.53
C ILE A 37 -6.45 -11.94 1.80
N GLU A 38 -6.10 -11.37 2.96
CA GLU A 38 -4.71 -11.07 3.30
C GLU A 38 -3.83 -12.33 3.34
N LYS A 39 -4.31 -13.42 3.96
CA LYS A 39 -3.63 -14.73 3.94
C LYS A 39 -3.43 -15.24 2.50
N SER A 40 -4.45 -15.11 1.65
CA SER A 40 -4.39 -15.55 0.26
C SER A 40 -3.35 -14.76 -0.54
N TRP A 41 -3.25 -13.45 -0.30
CA TRP A 41 -2.25 -12.59 -0.92
C TRP A 41 -0.83 -12.93 -0.47
N ILE A 42 -0.62 -13.19 0.81
CA ILE A 42 0.69 -13.63 1.33
C ILE A 42 1.12 -14.94 0.66
N ALA A 43 0.23 -15.93 0.64
CA ALA A 43 0.52 -17.23 0.03
C ALA A 43 0.88 -17.10 -1.46
N GLU A 44 0.14 -16.28 -2.21
CA GLU A 44 0.41 -16.04 -3.64
C GLU A 44 1.75 -15.30 -3.85
N ALA A 45 2.04 -14.29 -3.04
CA ALA A 45 3.29 -13.54 -3.14
C ALA A 45 4.51 -14.44 -2.88
N GLU A 46 4.45 -15.28 -1.85
CA GLU A 46 5.48 -16.27 -1.53
C GLU A 46 5.63 -17.31 -2.65
N ALA A 47 4.51 -17.85 -3.16
CA ALA A 47 4.52 -18.82 -4.25
C ALA A 47 5.16 -18.26 -5.52
N ARG A 48 4.83 -17.02 -5.91
CA ARG A 48 5.44 -16.34 -7.07
C ARG A 48 6.92 -16.10 -6.88
N TYR A 49 7.34 -15.68 -5.69
CA TYR A 49 8.74 -15.44 -5.40
C TYR A 49 9.57 -16.73 -5.49
N GLU A 50 9.06 -17.84 -4.96
CA GLU A 50 9.75 -19.12 -5.06
C GLU A 50 9.76 -19.68 -6.49
N ALA A 51 8.68 -19.52 -7.26
CA ALA A 51 8.67 -19.88 -8.69
C ALA A 51 9.70 -19.06 -9.49
N TYR A 52 9.81 -17.76 -9.21
CA TYR A 52 10.85 -16.91 -9.80
C TYR A 52 12.26 -17.40 -9.46
N LYS A 53 12.53 -17.71 -8.19
CA LYS A 53 13.83 -18.24 -7.76
C LYS A 53 14.19 -19.58 -8.42
N ARG A 54 13.20 -20.41 -8.74
CA ARG A 54 13.39 -21.67 -9.48
C ARG A 54 13.51 -21.47 -11.01
N GLY A 55 13.34 -20.25 -11.51
CA GLY A 55 13.34 -19.95 -12.94
C GLY A 55 12.05 -20.36 -13.66
N GLU A 56 10.99 -20.69 -12.91
CA GLU A 56 9.67 -21.09 -13.44
C GLU A 56 8.79 -19.88 -13.76
N LEU A 57 9.14 -18.70 -13.24
CA LEU A 57 8.46 -17.44 -13.49
C LEU A 57 9.43 -16.45 -14.15
N ALA A 58 9.05 -15.93 -15.32
CA ALA A 58 9.80 -14.86 -15.96
C ALA A 58 9.59 -13.53 -15.21
N ALA A 59 10.67 -12.78 -15.01
CA ALA A 59 10.61 -11.40 -14.54
C ALA A 59 10.94 -10.44 -15.69
N ILE A 60 10.41 -9.22 -15.58
CA ILE A 60 10.78 -8.12 -16.48
C ILE A 60 11.86 -7.31 -15.77
N ASP A 61 12.91 -6.97 -16.52
CA ASP A 61 14.01 -6.17 -15.99
C ASP A 61 13.53 -4.76 -15.59
N TRP A 62 14.02 -4.27 -14.45
CA TRP A 62 13.61 -2.96 -13.94
C TRP A 62 14.03 -1.81 -14.86
N ASP A 63 15.21 -1.87 -15.47
CA ASP A 63 15.66 -0.82 -16.39
C ASP A 63 14.83 -0.80 -17.68
N GLU A 64 14.30 -1.95 -18.11
CA GLU A 64 13.34 -2.01 -19.22
C GLU A 64 12.04 -1.26 -18.89
N ILE A 65 11.48 -1.49 -17.69
CA ILE A 65 10.26 -0.81 -17.24
C ILE A 65 10.51 0.68 -17.02
N ARG A 66 11.62 1.07 -16.39
CA ARG A 66 11.93 2.47 -16.06
C ARG A 66 11.95 3.35 -17.31
N LYS A 67 12.58 2.88 -18.40
CA LYS A 67 12.66 3.60 -19.69
C LYS A 67 11.30 3.96 -20.28
N ARG A 68 10.24 3.17 -20.01
CA ARG A 68 8.87 3.46 -20.48
C ARG A 68 8.27 4.73 -19.85
N TYR A 69 8.76 5.12 -18.67
CA TYR A 69 8.24 6.23 -17.88
C TYR A 69 9.24 7.38 -17.70
N GLU A 70 10.45 7.25 -18.24
CA GLU A 70 11.38 8.37 -18.43
C GLU A 70 10.76 9.32 -19.48
N ARG A 71 10.18 10.41 -18.99
CA ARG A 71 9.73 11.54 -19.81
C ARG A 71 10.90 12.42 -20.21
#